data_AF-A0A968P1D4-F1
#
_entry.id   AF-A0A968P1D4-F1
#
_cell.length_a   1.000
_cell.length_b   1.000
_cell.length_c   1.000
_cell.angle_alpha   90.00
_cell.angle_beta   90.00
_cell.angle_gamma   90.00
#
_symmetry.space_group_name_H-M   'P 1'
#
loop_
_entity.id
_entity.type
_entity.pdbx_description
1 polymer ?
#
loop_
_entity_poly.entity_id
_entity_poly.type
_entity_poly.pdbx_seq_one_letter_code
_entity_poly.pdbx_strand_id
1 'polypeptide(L)' 'MKEQLLTSIEKSMEDANISQAEVARRIGALRRNVNQVMGRKKNASLDYILKIAESIGLNVEMRVKKPKA' A
#
# COMPACT_ATOMS: atom_id res chain seq x y z
N MET A 1 10.28 -1.57 6.99
CA MET A 1 8.89 -1.12 7.23
C MET A 1 8.09 -0.99 5.94
N LYS A 2 8.35 0.00 5.06
CA LYS A 2 7.55 0.17 3.82
C LYS A 2 7.52 -1.08 2.93
N GLU A 3 8.67 -1.74 2.76
CA GLU A 3 8.77 -2.99 1.99
C GLU A 3 7.88 -4.11 2.54
N GLN A 4 7.91 -4.33 3.86
CA GLN A 4 7.08 -5.34 4.51
C GLN A 4 5.60 -5.02 4.35
N LEU A 5 5.21 -3.74 4.46
CA LEU A 5 3.84 -3.29 4.24
C LEU A 5 3.41 -3.53 2.79
N LEU A 6 4.25 -3.21 1.80
CA LEU A 6 3.95 -3.46 0.38
C LEU A 6 3.79 -4.95 0.10
N THR A 7 4.62 -5.82 0.70
CA THR A 7 4.46 -7.28 0.59
C THR A 7 3.15 -7.77 1.23
N SER A 8 2.75 -7.21 2.38
CA SER A 8 1.45 -7.54 3.00
C SER A 8 0.28 -7.10 2.12
N ILE A 9 0.37 -5.91 1.51
CA ILE A 9 -0.63 -5.41 0.57
C ILE A 9 -0.72 -6.35 -0.65
N GLU A 10 0.42 -6.76 -1.23
CA GLU A 10 0.48 -7.71 -2.35
C GLU A 10 -0.29 -9.00 -2.04
N LYS A 11 -0.04 -9.61 -0.87
CA LYS A 11 -0.74 -10.82 -0.43
C LYS A 11 -2.24 -10.59 -0.26
N SER A 12 -2.63 -9.51 0.42
CA SER A 12 -4.06 -9.21 0.60
C SER A 12 -4.78 -8.92 -0.72
N MET A 13 -4.09 -8.34 -1.70
CA MET A 13 -4.62 -8.18 -3.05
C MET A 13 -4.83 -9.53 -3.74
N GLU A 14 -3.87 -10.45 -3.62
CA GLU A 14 -3.98 -11.82 -4.15
C GLU A 14 -5.14 -12.59 -3.51
N ASP A 15 -5.23 -12.58 -2.17
CA ASP A 15 -6.26 -13.26 -1.40
C ASP A 15 -7.68 -12.75 -1.73
N ALA A 16 -7.82 -11.44 -1.96
CA ALA A 16 -9.08 -10.79 -2.30
C ALA A 16 -9.36 -10.75 -3.82
N ASN A 17 -8.47 -11.29 -4.66
CA ASN A 17 -8.52 -11.21 -6.12
C ASN A 17 -8.69 -9.75 -6.65
N ILE A 18 -7.98 -8.80 -6.03
CA ILE A 18 -8.01 -7.39 -6.38
C ILE A 18 -6.80 -7.02 -7.24
N SER A 19 -7.05 -6.47 -8.42
CA SER A 19 -5.98 -6.00 -9.30
C SER A 19 -5.44 -4.62 -8.90
N GLN A 20 -4.21 -4.29 -9.29
CA GLN A 20 -3.65 -2.94 -9.14
C GLN A 20 -4.46 -1.87 -9.88
N ALA A 21 -5.15 -2.23 -10.97
CA ALA A 21 -6.05 -1.33 -11.67
C ALA A 21 -7.28 -1.00 -10.82
N GLU A 22 -7.81 -2.00 -10.11
CA GLU A 22 -8.95 -1.81 -9.21
C GLU A 22 -8.58 -0.95 -8.00
N VAL A 23 -7.43 -1.20 -7.37
CA VAL A 23 -6.88 -0.32 -6.32
C VAL A 23 -6.80 1.13 -6.83
N ALA A 24 -6.23 1.33 -8.01
CA ALA A 24 -6.09 2.66 -8.60
C ALA A 24 -7.44 3.36 -8.79
N ARG A 25 -8.48 2.64 -9.22
CA ARG A 25 -9.85 3.18 -9.30
C ARG A 25 -10.38 3.59 -7.93
N ARG A 26 -10.23 2.75 -6.91
CA ARG A 26 -10.74 3.00 -5.55
C ARG A 26 -10.13 4.24 -4.89
N ILE A 27 -8.84 4.48 -5.12
CA ILE A 27 -8.13 5.62 -4.52
C ILE A 27 -8.05 6.86 -5.42
N GLY A 28 -8.69 6.84 -6.60
CA GLY A 28 -8.64 7.97 -7.54
C GLY A 28 -7.24 8.23 -8.11
N ALA A 29 -6.45 7.18 -8.32
CA ALA A 29 -5.08 7.28 -8.85
C ALA A 29 -4.95 6.70 -10.26
N LEU A 30 -3.89 7.09 -10.96
CA LEU A 30 -3.51 6.45 -12.21
C LEU A 30 -2.95 5.05 -11.94
N ARG A 31 -3.38 4.05 -12.72
CA ARG A 31 -2.86 2.66 -12.64
C ARG A 31 -1.33 2.61 -12.65
N ARG A 32 -0.69 3.45 -13.48
CA ARG A 32 0.78 3.52 -13.56
C ARG A 32 1.42 3.86 -12.22
N ASN A 33 0.80 4.72 -11.41
CA ASN A 33 1.34 5.14 -10.13
C ASN A 33 1.28 3.99 -9.11
N VAL A 34 0.13 3.29 -9.04
CA VAL A 34 0.00 2.09 -8.20
C VAL A 34 0.98 1.00 -8.64
N ASN A 35 1.10 0.75 -9.94
CA ASN A 35 2.04 -0.26 -10.47
C ASN A 35 3.50 0.06 -10.14
N GLN A 36 3.91 1.32 -10.26
CA GLN A 36 5.28 1.74 -9.88
C GLN A 36 5.55 1.56 -8.39
N VAL A 37 4.56 1.80 -7.53
CA VAL A 37 4.70 1.65 -6.07
C VAL A 37 4.73 0.19 -5.67
N MET A 38 3.76 -0.62 -6.11
CA MET A 38 3.72 -2.06 -5.82
C MET A 38 4.94 -2.77 -6.41
N GLY A 39 5.35 -2.41 -7.63
CA GLY A 39 6.55 -2.92 -8.27
C GLY A 39 7.87 -2.39 -7.70
N ARG A 40 7.86 -1.59 -6.62
CA ARG A 40 9.05 -1.03 -5.96
C ARG A 40 9.95 -0.17 -6.89
N LYS A 41 9.37 0.33 -7.99
CA LYS A 41 10.04 1.19 -8.98
C LYS A 41 9.99 2.67 -8.60
N LYS A 42 9.18 3.03 -7.60
CA LYS A 42 9.01 4.40 -7.13
C LYS A 42 8.76 4.42 -5.63
N ASN A 43 9.50 5.25 -4.91
CA ASN A 43 9.23 5.52 -3.50
C ASN A 43 7.93 6.34 -3.37
N ALA A 44 7.06 5.95 -2.45
CA ALA A 44 5.81 6.63 -2.15
C ALA A 44 5.79 7.17 -0.71
N SER A 45 4.95 8.17 -0.46
CA SER A 45 4.65 8.60 0.90
C SER A 45 3.99 7.44 1.67
N LEU A 46 4.16 7.43 3.00
CA LEU A 46 3.49 6.46 3.84
C LEU A 46 1.96 6.56 3.70
N ASP A 47 1.43 7.79 3.66
CA ASP A 47 0.01 8.08 3.41
C ASP A 47 -0.51 7.40 2.13
N TYR A 48 0.23 7.46 1.03
CA TYR A 48 -0.19 6.84 -0.23
C TYR A 48 -0.23 5.31 -0.13
N ILE A 49 0.73 4.71 0.58
CA ILE A 49 0.77 3.27 0.82
C ILE A 49 -0.39 2.84 1.74
N LEU A 50 -0.71 3.65 2.75
CA LEU A 50 -1.85 3.41 3.64
C LEU A 50 -3.19 3.51 2.88
N LYS A 51 -3.37 4.49 2.00
CA LYS A 51 -4.54 4.57 1.13
C LYS A 51 -4.73 3.33 0.26
N ILE A 52 -3.63 2.79 -0.27
CA ILE A 52 -3.67 1.50 -1.01
C ILE A 52 -4.18 0.39 -0.10
N ALA A 53 -3.60 0.24 1.10
CA ALA A 53 -4.00 -0.80 2.06
C ALA A 53 -5.47 -0.68 2.48
N GLU A 54 -5.92 0.53 2.84
CA GLU A 54 -7.30 0.80 3.24
C GLU A 54 -8.30 0.46 2.11
N SER A 55 -7.94 0.78 0.86
CA SER A 55 -8.80 0.51 -0.31
C SER A 55 -9.09 -0.97 -0.55
N ILE A 56 -8.27 -1.87 0.01
CA ILE A 56 -8.42 -3.33 -0.07
C ILE A 56 -8.90 -3.95 1.24
N GLY A 57 -9.29 -3.13 2.23
CA GLY A 57 -9.79 -3.59 3.53
C GLY A 57 -8.69 -4.05 4.49
N LEU A 58 -7.43 -3.72 4.22
CA LEU A 58 -6.32 -4.06 5.11
C LEU A 58 -6.25 -3.05 6.25
N ASN A 59 -6.50 -3.52 7.48
CA ASN A 59 -6.30 -2.72 8.69
C ASN A 59 -4.82 -2.66 9.06
N VAL A 60 -4.24 -1.45 9.08
CA VAL A 60 -2.82 -1.23 9.39
C VAL A 60 -2.68 -0.54 10.74
N GLU A 61 -2.09 -1.22 11.71
CA GLU A 61 -1.68 -0.61 12.99
C GLU A 61 -0.19 -0.24 12.94
N MET A 62 0.14 1.01 13.23
CA MET A 62 1.54 1.46 13.30
C MET A 62 1.90 1.88 14.72
N ARG A 63 2.90 1.20 15.32
CA ARG A 63 3.46 1.57 16.62
C ARG A 63 4.80 2.27 16.45
N VAL A 64 4.86 3.53 16.86
CA VAL A 64 6.10 4.33 16.81
C VAL A 64 6.74 4.34 18.19
N LYS A 65 7.99 3.87 18.29
CA LYS A 65 8.82 4.04 19.49
C LYS A 65 9.82 5.15 19.22
N LYS A 66 9.69 6.28 19.92
CA LYS A 66 10.70 7.34 19.91
C LYS A 66 11.73 7.04 21.00
N PRO A 67 13.05 7.06 20.71
CA PRO A 67 14.05 6.98 21.77
C PRO A 67 13.89 8.18 22.72
N LYS A 68 14.05 7.96 24.03
CA LYS A 68 14.15 9.06 24.98
C LYS A 68 15.39 9.88 24.60
N ALA A 69 15.18 11.20 24.47
CA ALA A 69 16.26 12.16 24.23
C ALA A 69 17.20 12.21 25.44
#